data_AF-A0A2D9L096-F1
#
_entry.id   AF-A0A2D9L096-F1
#
_cell.length_a   1.000
_cell.length_b   1.000
_cell.length_c   1.000
_cell.angle_alpha   90.00
_cell.angle_beta   90.00
_cell.angle_gamma   90.00
#
_symmetry.space_group_name_H-M   'P 1'
#
loop_
_entity.id
_entity.type
_entity.pdbx_description
1 polymer ?
#
loop_
_entity_poly.entity_id
_entity_poly.type
_entity_poly.pdbx_seq_one_letter_code
_entity_poly.pdbx_strand_id
1 'polypeptide(L)'
;MQVYPLIHLKQTSPKFYLSGLASLNIPSPSGSGDWHFQSVFSENGYTRGFYAGIGAEVNTISLYESNGIEECGQVLKNLGIVFDGDKAYAATHPRAIADLIADSLLRDKQASFIVLDDWLNDSQDLLQLNLLLDKLSNNLTAAQLRLLESWKNRESQRYLKDL
;
A
#
# COMPACT_ATOMS: atom_id res chain seq x y z
N MET A 1 27.23 -14.87 -1.83
CA MET A 1 25.97 -14.19 -1.49
C MET A 1 25.95 -12.89 -2.29
N GLN A 2 25.10 -12.79 -3.30
CA GLN A 2 25.07 -11.64 -4.19
C GLN A 2 24.30 -10.52 -3.47
N VAL A 3 25.00 -9.48 -3.05
CA VAL A 3 24.39 -8.29 -2.43
C VAL A 3 23.91 -7.42 -3.59
N TYR A 4 22.59 -7.37 -3.79
CA TYR A 4 22.02 -6.43 -4.75
C TYR A 4 22.14 -5.02 -4.19
N PRO A 5 22.54 -4.02 -5.00
CA PRO A 5 22.50 -2.63 -4.56
C PRO A 5 21.04 -2.26 -4.28
N LEU A 6 20.81 -1.75 -3.07
CA LEU A 6 19.50 -1.24 -2.67
C LEU A 6 19.20 0.05 -3.43
N ILE A 7 17.92 0.26 -3.76
CA ILE A 7 17.45 1.48 -4.42
C ILE A 7 17.64 2.71 -3.52
N HIS A 8 18.04 3.83 -4.11
CA HIS A 8 18.00 5.15 -3.46
C HIS A 8 16.60 5.76 -3.66
N LEU A 9 15.89 6.00 -2.55
CA LEU A 9 14.54 6.54 -2.61
C LEU A 9 14.51 8.07 -2.71
N LYS A 10 13.60 8.59 -3.54
CA LYS A 10 13.30 10.02 -3.63
C LYS A 10 12.75 10.55 -2.31
N GLN A 11 12.88 11.88 -2.13
CA GLN A 11 12.30 12.57 -0.98
C GLN A 11 10.79 12.35 -0.94
N THR A 12 10.29 11.95 0.24
CA THR A 12 8.87 11.73 0.49
C THR A 12 8.32 12.75 1.49
N SER A 13 6.99 12.82 1.58
CA SER A 13 6.23 13.70 2.44
C SER A 13 4.85 13.08 2.73
N PRO A 14 4.05 13.61 3.66
CA PRO A 14 2.67 13.16 3.85
C PRO A 14 1.76 13.28 2.61
N LYS A 15 2.20 13.96 1.55
CA LYS A 15 1.47 14.12 0.28
C LYS A 15 2.10 13.37 -0.89
N PHE A 16 3.29 12.78 -0.73
CA PHE A 16 3.98 11.96 -1.73
C PHE A 16 4.84 10.93 -0.99
N TYR A 17 4.42 9.68 -0.96
CA TYR A 17 4.88 8.67 0.00
C TYR A 17 5.06 7.31 -0.69
N LEU A 18 5.81 6.40 -0.06
CA LEU A 18 5.90 5.01 -0.50
C LEU A 18 4.55 4.33 -0.32
N SER A 19 4.14 3.48 -1.27
CA SER A 19 2.88 2.73 -1.17
C SER A 19 3.00 1.37 -1.89
N GLY A 20 1.88 0.68 -2.05
CA GLY A 20 1.78 -0.61 -2.71
C GLY A 20 2.79 -1.63 -2.18
N LEU A 21 3.44 -2.36 -3.08
CA LEU A 21 4.41 -3.39 -2.69
C LEU A 21 5.61 -2.83 -1.91
N ALA A 22 5.99 -1.56 -2.11
CA ALA A 22 7.07 -0.95 -1.33
C ALA A 22 6.69 -0.89 0.14
N SER A 23 5.53 -0.29 0.45
CA SER A 23 5.01 -0.23 1.82
C SER A 23 4.72 -1.60 2.42
N LEU A 24 4.13 -2.51 1.63
CA LEU A 24 3.80 -3.86 2.10
C LEU A 24 5.04 -4.69 2.45
N ASN A 25 6.23 -4.30 1.95
CA ASN A 25 7.50 -4.94 2.30
C ASN A 25 8.33 -4.14 3.30
N ILE A 26 7.82 -3.04 3.84
CA ILE A 26 8.36 -2.41 5.05
C ILE A 26 7.75 -3.16 6.25
N PRO A 27 8.56 -3.62 7.23
CA PRO A 27 8.06 -4.28 8.43
C PRO A 27 7.02 -3.42 9.14
N SER A 28 5.87 -4.01 9.44
CA SER A 28 4.78 -3.37 10.19
C SER A 28 4.85 -3.71 11.68
N PRO A 29 4.25 -2.89 12.57
CA PRO A 29 4.08 -3.24 13.97
C PRO A 29 3.27 -4.53 14.21
N SER A 30 2.39 -4.90 13.28
CA SER A 30 1.60 -6.14 13.32
C SER A 30 2.43 -7.39 12.95
N GLY A 31 3.71 -7.22 12.61
CA GLY A 31 4.62 -8.32 12.31
C GLY A 31 4.47 -8.89 10.89
N SER A 32 3.87 -8.12 9.97
CA SER A 32 3.81 -8.42 8.55
C SER A 32 4.85 -7.61 7.76
N GLY A 33 5.07 -7.99 6.50
CA GLY A 33 6.06 -7.38 5.61
C GLY A 33 7.46 -7.96 5.78
N ASP A 34 8.35 -7.64 4.83
CA ASP A 34 9.74 -8.13 4.63
C ASP A 34 9.95 -9.30 3.64
N TRP A 35 8.89 -10.02 3.26
CA TRP A 35 8.98 -11.32 2.58
C TRP A 35 9.64 -11.23 1.18
N HIS A 36 9.44 -10.09 0.52
CA HIS A 36 10.00 -9.76 -0.79
C HIS A 36 10.85 -8.49 -0.74
N PHE A 37 11.39 -8.12 0.44
CA PHE A 37 12.13 -6.88 0.62
C PHE A 37 13.25 -6.68 -0.40
N GLN A 38 14.12 -7.69 -0.56
CA GLN A 38 15.28 -7.58 -1.46
C GLN A 38 14.88 -7.41 -2.93
N SER A 39 13.78 -8.04 -3.37
CA SER A 39 13.34 -7.90 -4.76
C SER A 39 12.67 -6.54 -4.98
N VAL A 40 11.85 -6.07 -4.04
CA VAL A 40 11.12 -4.80 -4.12
C VAL A 40 12.04 -3.58 -4.01
N PHE A 41 13.05 -3.61 -3.14
CA PHE A 41 13.99 -2.51 -2.95
C PHE A 41 15.29 -2.67 -3.76
N SER A 42 15.23 -3.42 -4.87
CA SER A 42 16.30 -3.47 -5.88
C SER A 42 16.09 -2.44 -6.99
N GLU A 43 17.11 -2.19 -7.82
CA GLU A 43 17.00 -1.32 -9.00
C GLU A 43 15.86 -1.72 -9.97
N ASN A 44 15.49 -3.01 -10.00
CA ASN A 44 14.42 -3.54 -10.84
C ASN A 44 13.09 -3.73 -10.08
N GLY A 45 13.04 -3.40 -8.79
CA GLY A 45 11.87 -3.63 -7.93
C GLY A 45 10.80 -2.55 -8.02
N TYR A 46 11.04 -1.49 -8.80
CA TYR A 46 10.10 -0.39 -8.96
C TYR A 46 8.83 -0.84 -9.69
N THR A 47 7.68 -0.70 -9.02
CA THR A 47 6.37 -1.10 -9.54
C THR A 47 5.40 0.08 -9.59
N ARG A 48 4.31 -0.04 -10.37
CA ARG A 48 3.21 0.93 -10.29
C ARG A 48 2.66 0.94 -8.87
N GLY A 49 2.53 2.14 -8.29
CA GLY A 49 2.12 2.32 -6.90
C GLY A 49 3.26 2.27 -5.89
N PHE A 50 4.53 2.11 -6.34
CA PHE A 50 5.70 2.22 -5.46
C PHE A 50 5.73 3.56 -4.73
N TYR A 51 5.40 4.65 -5.44
CA TYR A 51 5.04 5.92 -4.84
C TYR A 51 3.56 6.22 -5.08
N ALA A 52 2.92 6.84 -4.09
CA ALA A 52 1.57 7.37 -4.20
C ALA A 52 1.49 8.82 -3.71
N GLY A 53 0.46 9.54 -4.17
CA GLY A 53 0.17 10.92 -3.79
C GLY A 53 0.37 11.93 -4.92
N ILE A 54 0.55 13.20 -4.56
CA ILE A 54 0.61 14.33 -5.50
C ILE A 54 1.83 14.16 -6.41
N GLY A 55 1.58 14.10 -7.72
CA GLY A 55 2.64 13.94 -8.73
C GLY A 55 3.09 12.49 -8.95
N ALA A 56 2.53 11.52 -8.21
CA ALA A 56 2.70 10.10 -8.48
C ALA A 56 1.65 9.59 -9.48
N GLU A 57 1.92 8.42 -10.06
CA GLU A 57 0.99 7.74 -10.97
C GLU A 57 -0.27 7.23 -10.26
N VAL A 58 -0.13 6.84 -8.99
CA VAL A 58 -1.25 6.52 -8.09
C VAL A 58 -1.47 7.71 -7.16
N ASN A 59 -2.67 8.28 -7.13
CA ASN A 59 -2.98 9.40 -6.24
C ASN A 59 -4.36 9.24 -5.59
N THR A 60 -4.35 8.92 -4.30
CA THR A 60 -5.54 8.71 -3.47
C THR A 60 -5.68 9.78 -2.37
N ILE A 61 -4.88 10.85 -2.43
CA ILE A 61 -4.92 11.92 -1.40
C ILE A 61 -6.31 12.56 -1.31
N SER A 62 -7.04 12.70 -2.42
CA SER A 62 -8.41 13.23 -2.40
C SER A 62 -9.42 12.29 -1.75
N LEU A 63 -9.13 10.98 -1.66
CA LEU A 63 -10.02 9.98 -1.09
C LEU A 63 -9.77 9.79 0.41
N TYR A 64 -8.49 9.74 0.80
CA TYR A 64 -8.08 9.29 2.12
C TYR A 64 -7.33 10.36 2.91
N GLU A 65 -7.02 11.50 2.30
CA GLU A 65 -6.17 12.54 2.89
C GLU A 65 -4.87 11.90 3.43
N SER A 66 -4.49 12.22 4.67
CA SER A 66 -3.33 11.66 5.35
C SER A 66 -3.60 10.33 6.08
N ASN A 67 -4.80 9.75 5.99
CA ASN A 67 -5.13 8.55 6.76
C ASN A 67 -4.25 7.35 6.35
N GLY A 68 -3.56 6.75 7.32
CA GLY A 68 -2.67 5.62 7.08
C GLY A 68 -1.37 6.00 6.37
N ILE A 69 -0.89 7.24 6.52
CA ILE A 69 0.46 7.65 6.10
C ILE A 69 1.28 7.93 7.37
N GLU A 70 2.45 7.34 7.46
CA GLU A 70 3.34 7.45 8.63
C GLU A 70 4.78 7.79 8.24
N GLU A 71 5.51 8.36 9.20
CA GLU A 71 6.95 8.57 9.05
C GLU A 71 7.66 7.23 9.31
N CYS A 72 8.54 6.82 8.39
CA CYS A 72 9.20 5.51 8.42
C CYS A 72 10.72 5.61 8.25
N GLY A 73 11.30 6.80 8.35
CA GLY A 73 12.72 7.04 8.06
C GLY A 73 13.66 6.22 8.95
N GLN A 74 13.32 6.03 10.22
CA GLN A 74 14.14 5.17 11.09
C GLN A 74 14.08 3.69 10.69
N VAL A 75 12.91 3.21 10.28
CA VAL A 75 12.73 1.82 9.79
C VAL A 75 13.56 1.61 8.53
N LEU A 76 13.47 2.52 7.56
CA LEU A 76 14.25 2.45 6.32
C LEU A 76 15.77 2.48 6.58
N LYS A 77 16.23 3.34 7.49
CA LYS A 77 17.65 3.40 7.91
C LYS A 77 18.11 2.08 8.53
N ASN A 78 17.29 1.46 9.39
CA ASN A 78 17.60 0.17 9.99
C ASN A 78 17.69 -0.96 8.94
N LEU A 79 16.94 -0.83 7.84
CA LEU A 79 16.98 -1.75 6.70
C LEU A 79 18.10 -1.43 5.69
N GLY A 80 18.92 -0.41 5.94
CA GLY A 80 20.01 0.00 5.06
C GLY A 80 19.56 0.75 3.79
N ILE A 81 18.30 1.20 3.73
CA ILE A 81 17.79 1.98 2.60
C ILE A 81 18.20 3.45 2.77
N VAL A 82 18.78 4.00 1.69
CA VAL A 82 19.12 5.41 1.59
C VAL A 82 17.99 6.16 0.89
N PHE A 83 17.68 7.36 1.36
CA PHE A 83 16.66 8.22 0.80
C PHE A 83 17.03 9.70 0.89
N ASP A 84 16.45 10.52 0.01
CA ASP A 84 16.65 11.97 0.03
C ASP A 84 15.87 12.64 1.19
N GLY A 85 16.49 13.64 1.82
CA GLY A 85 15.92 14.41 2.91
C GLY A 85 16.08 13.77 4.30
N ASP A 86 15.52 14.42 5.33
CA ASP A 86 15.71 13.99 6.73
C ASP A 86 14.71 12.93 7.19
N LYS A 87 13.53 12.90 6.57
CA LYS A 87 12.38 12.05 6.90
C LYS A 87 11.90 11.31 5.67
N ALA A 88 11.31 10.15 5.91
CA ALA A 88 10.63 9.38 4.87
C ALA A 88 9.22 9.03 5.30
N TYR A 89 8.31 8.92 4.33
CA TYR A 89 6.91 8.63 4.57
C TYR A 89 6.44 7.45 3.72
N ALA A 90 5.67 6.57 4.35
CA ALA A 90 5.10 5.39 3.74
C ALA A 90 3.64 5.22 4.14
N ALA A 91 2.87 4.55 3.28
CA ALA A 91 1.56 4.04 3.64
C ALA A 91 1.70 2.92 4.68
N THR A 92 0.79 2.87 5.65
CA THR A 92 0.52 1.66 6.42
C THR A 92 0.05 0.56 5.48
N HIS A 93 0.13 -0.72 5.89
CA HIS A 93 -0.31 -1.83 5.05
C HIS A 93 -1.77 -1.70 4.59
N PRO A 94 -2.74 -1.34 5.47
CA PRO A 94 -4.12 -1.05 5.03
C PRO A 94 -4.20 0.04 3.95
N ARG A 95 -3.44 1.14 4.12
CA ARG A 95 -3.43 2.24 3.14
C ARG A 95 -2.80 1.83 1.83
N ALA A 96 -1.71 1.06 1.86
CA ALA A 96 -1.04 0.56 0.66
C ALA A 96 -1.96 -0.36 -0.16
N ILE A 97 -2.70 -1.24 0.51
CA ILE A 97 -3.72 -2.09 -0.13
C ILE A 97 -4.85 -1.23 -0.71
N ALA A 98 -5.37 -0.27 0.05
CA ALA A 98 -6.41 0.63 -0.42
C ALA A 98 -5.97 1.44 -1.66
N ASP A 99 -4.72 1.90 -1.71
CA ASP A 99 -4.16 2.61 -2.86
C ASP A 99 -4.13 1.74 -4.12
N LEU A 100 -3.69 0.48 -4.00
CA LEU A 100 -3.65 -0.47 -5.13
C LEU A 100 -5.06 -0.85 -5.63
N ILE A 101 -6.02 -1.00 -4.71
CA ILE A 101 -7.42 -1.26 -5.05
C ILE A 101 -8.00 -0.04 -5.77
N ALA A 102 -7.86 1.15 -5.19
CA ALA A 102 -8.35 2.39 -5.79
C ALA A 102 -7.76 2.60 -7.20
N ASP A 103 -6.45 2.43 -7.37
CA ASP A 103 -5.79 2.53 -8.68
C ASP A 103 -6.33 1.52 -9.71
N SER A 104 -6.62 0.29 -9.30
CA SER A 104 -7.19 -0.73 -10.20
C SER A 104 -8.62 -0.38 -10.59
N LEU A 105 -9.46 -0.07 -9.61
CA LEU A 105 -10.89 0.17 -9.80
C LEU A 105 -11.17 1.45 -10.59
N LEU A 106 -10.43 2.54 -10.32
CA LEU A 106 -10.58 3.80 -11.04
C LEU A 106 -10.13 3.71 -12.52
N ARG A 107 -9.43 2.63 -12.88
CA ARG A 107 -9.09 2.27 -14.27
C ARG A 107 -9.99 1.18 -14.84
N ASP A 108 -11.12 0.90 -14.18
CA ASP A 108 -12.10 -0.13 -14.52
C ASP A 108 -11.49 -1.54 -14.61
N LYS A 109 -10.49 -1.83 -13.78
CA LYS A 109 -9.82 -3.15 -13.69
C LYS A 109 -10.11 -3.83 -12.36
N GLN A 110 -10.19 -5.15 -12.38
CA GLN A 110 -10.29 -5.96 -11.18
C GLN A 110 -8.97 -5.97 -10.40
N ALA A 111 -9.02 -5.81 -9.08
CA ALA A 111 -7.86 -5.86 -8.19
C ALA A 111 -7.48 -7.30 -7.75
N SER A 112 -7.60 -8.28 -8.65
CA SER A 112 -7.51 -9.71 -8.30
C SER A 112 -6.16 -10.14 -7.70
N PHE A 113 -5.09 -9.44 -8.05
CA PHE A 113 -3.73 -9.72 -7.58
C PHE A 113 -3.50 -9.36 -6.10
N ILE A 114 -4.46 -8.69 -5.46
CA ILE A 114 -4.39 -8.29 -4.06
C ILE A 114 -5.12 -9.35 -3.23
N VAL A 115 -4.38 -10.07 -2.39
CA VAL A 115 -4.89 -11.12 -1.48
C VAL A 115 -4.51 -10.73 -0.06
N LEU A 116 -5.47 -10.70 0.88
CA LEU A 116 -5.21 -10.17 2.22
C LEU A 116 -4.39 -11.09 3.11
N ASP A 117 -4.61 -12.39 2.99
CA ASP A 117 -3.92 -13.42 3.80
C ASP A 117 -2.38 -13.34 3.67
N ASP A 118 -1.89 -12.74 2.57
CA ASP A 118 -0.47 -12.54 2.32
C ASP A 118 0.12 -11.32 3.07
N TRP A 119 -0.71 -10.40 3.57
CA TRP A 119 -0.26 -9.09 4.05
C TRP A 119 -0.89 -8.60 5.35
N LEU A 120 -2.15 -8.96 5.64
CA LEU A 120 -2.88 -8.52 6.83
C LEU A 120 -3.37 -9.73 7.63
N ASN A 121 -2.85 -9.87 8.84
CA ASN A 121 -3.25 -10.90 9.81
C ASN A 121 -3.86 -10.30 11.10
N ASP A 122 -3.80 -8.98 11.26
CA ASP A 122 -4.27 -8.25 12.44
C ASP A 122 -5.67 -7.64 12.24
N SER A 123 -6.52 -7.73 13.27
CA SER A 123 -7.91 -7.27 13.20
C SER A 123 -8.04 -5.75 13.14
N GLN A 124 -7.10 -4.99 13.72
CA GLN A 124 -7.08 -3.54 13.64
C GLN A 124 -6.71 -3.08 12.23
N ASP A 125 -5.75 -3.73 11.58
CA ASP A 125 -5.38 -3.45 10.20
C ASP A 125 -6.54 -3.72 9.23
N LEU A 126 -7.28 -4.82 9.43
CA LEU A 126 -8.46 -5.12 8.63
C LEU A 126 -9.58 -4.09 8.84
N LEU A 127 -9.81 -3.63 10.08
CA LEU A 127 -10.77 -2.57 10.37
C LEU A 127 -10.38 -1.24 9.67
N GLN A 128 -9.10 -0.87 9.73
CA GLN A 128 -8.59 0.32 9.04
C GLN A 128 -8.78 0.21 7.52
N LEU A 129 -8.52 -0.97 6.94
CA LEU A 129 -8.74 -1.20 5.52
C LEU A 129 -10.22 -1.04 5.17
N ASN A 130 -11.13 -1.63 5.94
CA ASN A 130 -12.57 -1.48 5.72
C ASN A 130 -13.02 0.00 5.71
N LEU A 131 -12.54 0.80 6.67
CA LEU A 131 -12.82 2.25 6.69
C LEU A 131 -12.32 2.99 5.44
N LEU A 132 -11.17 2.59 4.90
CA LEU A 132 -10.65 3.15 3.65
C LEU A 132 -11.47 2.70 2.43
N LEU A 133 -11.92 1.44 2.40
CA LEU A 133 -12.78 0.93 1.33
C LEU A 133 -14.17 1.59 1.34
N ASP A 134 -14.70 1.94 2.51
CA ASP A 134 -15.95 2.69 2.62
C ASP A 134 -15.81 4.13 2.13
N LYS A 135 -14.66 4.77 2.36
CA LYS A 135 -14.36 6.07 1.73
C LYS A 135 -14.25 5.95 0.21
N LEU A 136 -13.65 4.88 -0.29
CA LEU A 136 -13.52 4.62 -1.73
C LEU A 136 -14.89 4.44 -2.37
N SER A 137 -15.76 3.63 -1.78
CA SER A 137 -17.07 3.27 -2.36
C SER A 137 -17.93 4.50 -2.66
N ASN A 138 -17.88 5.52 -1.82
CA ASN A 138 -18.58 6.81 -2.01
C ASN A 138 -18.13 7.58 -3.28
N ASN A 139 -17.01 7.21 -3.88
CA ASN A 139 -16.42 7.86 -5.05
C ASN A 139 -16.40 6.96 -6.30
N LEU A 140 -16.97 5.77 -6.22
CA LEU A 140 -16.99 4.80 -7.32
C LEU A 140 -18.28 4.88 -8.13
N THR A 141 -18.17 4.61 -9.44
CA THR A 141 -19.36 4.37 -10.26
C THR A 141 -20.02 3.03 -9.91
N ALA A 142 -21.26 2.81 -10.36
CA ALA A 142 -21.94 1.53 -10.16
C ALA A 142 -21.17 0.33 -10.76
N ALA A 143 -20.43 0.52 -11.86
CA ALA A 143 -19.60 -0.53 -12.45
C ALA A 143 -18.39 -0.85 -11.58
N GLN A 144 -17.71 0.18 -11.07
CA GLN A 144 -16.54 0.04 -10.22
C GLN A 144 -16.91 -0.52 -8.83
N LEU A 145 -18.07 -0.15 -8.29
CA LEU A 145 -18.61 -0.75 -7.07
C LEU A 145 -18.81 -2.26 -7.24
N ARG A 146 -19.30 -2.74 -8.38
CA ARG A 146 -19.40 -4.19 -8.63
C ARG A 146 -18.05 -4.89 -8.63
N LEU A 147 -17.00 -4.25 -9.14
CA LEU A 147 -15.64 -4.77 -9.08
C LEU A 147 -15.12 -4.84 -7.64
N LEU A 148 -15.39 -3.80 -6.83
CA LEU A 148 -15.05 -3.78 -5.40
C LEU A 148 -15.78 -4.89 -4.64
N GLU A 149 -17.08 -5.03 -4.84
CA GLU A 149 -17.88 -6.07 -4.18
C GLU A 149 -17.47 -7.47 -4.65
N SER A 150 -17.16 -7.65 -5.93
CA SER A 150 -16.59 -8.91 -6.43
C SER A 150 -15.26 -9.23 -5.75
N TRP A 151 -14.40 -8.23 -5.54
CA TRP A 151 -13.13 -8.40 -4.84
C TRP A 151 -13.32 -8.80 -3.38
N LYS A 152 -14.19 -8.08 -2.63
CA LYS A 152 -14.52 -8.35 -1.22
C LYS A 152 -15.13 -9.74 -1.02
N ASN A 153 -15.86 -10.25 -2.01
CA ASN A 153 -16.58 -11.51 -1.88
C ASN A 153 -15.73 -12.77 -2.05
N ARG A 154 -14.46 -12.65 -2.49
CA ARG A 154 -13.56 -13.81 -2.64
C ARG A 154 -13.24 -14.45 -1.30
N GLU A 155 -13.05 -15.77 -1.28
CA GLU A 155 -12.72 -16.53 -0.07
C GLU A 155 -11.45 -16.03 0.61
N SER A 156 -10.46 -15.63 -0.19
CA SER A 156 -9.20 -15.07 0.30
C SER A 156 -9.36 -13.77 1.08
N GLN A 157 -10.54 -13.13 1.02
CA GLN A 157 -10.85 -11.90 1.75
C GLN A 157 -11.87 -12.13 2.87
N ARG A 158 -12.14 -13.39 3.25
CA ARG A 158 -13.20 -13.77 4.20
C ARG A 158 -13.18 -12.94 5.49
N TYR A 159 -12.01 -12.56 5.97
CA TYR A 159 -11.82 -11.78 7.19
C TYR A 159 -12.46 -10.39 7.15
N LEU A 160 -12.69 -9.81 5.97
CA LEU A 160 -13.42 -8.54 5.86
C LEU A 160 -14.92 -8.68 6.12
N LYS A 161 -15.48 -9.89 6.01
CA LYS A 161 -16.92 -10.16 6.17
C LYS A 161 -17.33 -10.40 7.63
N ASP A 162 -16.36 -10.71 8.49
CA ASP A 162 -16.57 -11.10 9.89
C ASP A 162 -16.37 -9.92 10.87
N LEU A 163 -16.15 -8.70 10.35
CA LEU A 163 -15.99 -7.43 11.09
C LEU A 163 -17.28 -6.62 11.10
#